data_AF-A0A3M2SWZ2-F1
#
_entry.id   AF-A0A3M2SWZ2-F1
#
_cell.length_a   1.000
_cell.length_b   1.000
_cell.length_c   1.000
_cell.angle_alpha   90.00
_cell.angle_beta   90.00
_cell.angle_gamma   90.00
#
_symmetry.space_group_name_H-M   'P 1'
#
loop_
_entity.id
_entity.type
_entity.pdbx_description
1 polymer ?
#
loop_
_entity_poly.entity_id
_entity_poly.type
_entity_poly.pdbx_seq_one_letter_code
_entity_poly.pdbx_strand_id
1 'polypeptide(L)'
;MGSISQEKQFKTPWVETPLVESAPLSRAAGCRIFLKLENVQPSGSFKSRAMGSQILSHLQKPENANRPVHFFASSGGNAGLAAVCAARSLGYPCTVVVPTSTKPLMFRKLVTAGAHEVIQHGESIWEAGEFMKNELMQKMEPSEPADIAKIALHPFDSQSIWDGNSSIVDELVAQLPPPESAAEKEVYGTRPAALDGIVCSVGGGGLLNGLIMGLERHGQVNPKLRQQTSSTSTSTAEKNPIRLLAIETAGTDSLATAMNSNSLVSLPKITSQATSLGAIRVSEKTFNYAVNPPPGMTVHSSVLSDADAARGVLRLADEERLLVELACGVCVEAVVGDGARARREQGRQGERGVKRRRVTAAAAAAGKHRDEGYGDDRSTTDEEGPSAGEGDEELGSKLKQLVPELKEDSRVVIVVCGGSNVTIDMAAEYHRLLDEGWE
;
A
#
# COMPACT_ATOMS: atom_id res chain seq x y z
N MET A 1 -13.62 47.76 15.66
CA MET A 1 -13.58 47.03 14.38
C MET A 1 -12.86 45.73 14.66
N GLY A 2 -13.57 44.60 14.74
CA GLY A 2 -12.96 43.30 14.94
C GLY A 2 -12.31 42.84 13.64
N SER A 3 -11.00 42.68 13.64
CA SER A 3 -10.28 42.02 12.54
C SER A 3 -10.70 40.55 12.56
N ILE A 4 -11.56 40.15 11.62
CA ILE A 4 -11.77 38.73 11.31
C ILE A 4 -10.44 38.26 10.73
N SER A 5 -9.62 37.63 11.56
CA SER A 5 -8.43 36.90 11.12
C SER A 5 -8.88 35.88 10.07
N GLN A 6 -8.61 36.16 8.80
CA GLN A 6 -8.85 35.20 7.72
C GLN A 6 -8.03 33.95 8.03
N GLU A 7 -8.70 32.83 8.33
CA GLU A 7 -8.03 31.55 8.47
C GLU A 7 -7.29 31.27 7.17
N LYS A 8 -5.97 31.10 7.27
CA LYS A 8 -5.12 30.83 6.11
C LYS A 8 -5.49 29.44 5.59
N GLN A 9 -6.26 29.39 4.50
CA GLN A 9 -6.65 28.13 3.88
C GLN A 9 -5.47 27.56 3.10
N PHE A 10 -4.92 26.46 3.61
CA PHE A 10 -3.87 25.72 2.91
C PHE A 10 -4.48 24.75 1.90
N LYS A 11 -3.82 24.58 0.74
CA LYS A 11 -4.18 23.52 -0.20
C LYS A 11 -3.81 22.15 0.37
N THR A 12 -4.52 21.12 -0.06
CA THR A 12 -4.17 19.73 0.25
C THR A 12 -2.91 19.32 -0.53
N PRO A 13 -1.82 18.88 0.12
CA PRO A 13 -0.56 18.51 -0.54
C PRO A 13 -0.51 17.04 -1.03
N TRP A 14 -1.65 16.35 -1.05
CA TRP A 14 -1.85 15.03 -1.66
C TRP A 14 -3.06 15.06 -2.58
N VAL A 15 -3.28 13.99 -3.36
CA VAL A 15 -4.41 13.89 -4.28
C VAL A 15 -5.30 12.72 -3.92
N GLU A 16 -6.55 12.79 -4.41
CA GLU A 16 -7.41 11.61 -4.51
C GLU A 16 -6.84 10.67 -5.58
N THR A 17 -6.69 9.39 -5.24
CA THR A 17 -6.07 8.41 -6.12
C THR A 17 -7.14 7.49 -6.72
N PRO A 18 -6.91 6.92 -7.92
CA PRO A 18 -7.84 5.96 -8.49
C PRO A 18 -7.98 4.68 -7.65
N LEU A 19 -9.18 4.09 -7.70
CA LEU A 19 -9.46 2.72 -7.31
C LEU A 19 -9.82 1.93 -8.57
N VAL A 20 -9.05 0.90 -8.90
CA VAL A 20 -9.21 0.14 -10.14
C VAL A 20 -9.44 -1.33 -9.83
N GLU A 21 -10.45 -1.95 -10.43
CA GLU A 21 -10.62 -3.40 -10.34
C GLU A 21 -9.63 -4.10 -11.27
N SER A 22 -8.82 -5.01 -10.73
CA SER A 22 -7.84 -5.78 -11.48
C SER A 22 -8.45 -7.11 -11.90
N ALA A 23 -8.77 -7.24 -13.18
CA ALA A 23 -9.21 -8.52 -13.75
C ALA A 23 -8.16 -9.65 -13.60
N PRO A 24 -6.84 -9.46 -13.86
CA PRO A 24 -5.87 -10.53 -13.70
C PRO A 24 -5.69 -10.96 -12.25
N LEU A 25 -5.59 -10.02 -11.31
CA LEU A 25 -5.44 -10.36 -9.89
C LEU A 25 -6.72 -10.95 -9.31
N SER A 26 -7.89 -10.50 -9.77
CA SER A 26 -9.18 -11.12 -9.38
C SER A 26 -9.24 -12.60 -9.74
N ARG A 27 -8.87 -12.93 -10.99
CA ARG A 27 -8.80 -14.34 -11.43
C ARG A 27 -7.80 -15.15 -10.61
N ALA A 28 -6.66 -14.56 -10.28
CA ALA A 28 -5.63 -15.22 -9.49
C ALA A 28 -6.07 -15.47 -8.04
N ALA A 29 -6.73 -14.49 -7.41
CA ALA A 29 -7.18 -14.58 -6.03
C ALA A 29 -8.48 -15.37 -5.84
N GLY A 30 -9.30 -15.51 -6.90
CA GLY A 30 -10.62 -16.15 -6.80
C GLY A 30 -11.70 -15.28 -6.14
N CYS A 31 -11.47 -13.96 -6.09
CA CYS A 31 -12.41 -12.94 -5.59
C CYS A 31 -12.13 -11.61 -6.28
N ARG A 32 -12.96 -10.58 -6.08
CA ARG A 32 -12.78 -9.27 -6.72
C ARG A 32 -11.66 -8.48 -6.04
N ILE A 33 -10.57 -8.26 -6.76
CA ILE A 33 -9.42 -7.46 -6.31
C ILE A 33 -9.50 -6.05 -6.87
N PHE A 34 -9.51 -5.08 -5.96
CA PHE A 34 -9.41 -3.66 -6.26
C PHE A 34 -8.05 -3.13 -5.82
N LEU A 35 -7.44 -2.28 -6.64
CA LEU A 35 -6.15 -1.65 -6.41
C LEU A 35 -6.37 -0.18 -6.08
N LYS A 36 -6.04 0.22 -4.85
CA LYS A 36 -6.01 1.63 -4.46
C LYS A 36 -4.63 2.20 -4.78
N LEU A 37 -4.54 3.00 -5.84
CA LEU A 37 -3.29 3.35 -6.52
C LEU A 37 -2.52 4.48 -5.82
N GLU A 38 -2.08 4.27 -4.58
CA GLU A 38 -1.30 5.27 -3.84
C GLU A 38 0.10 5.56 -4.43
N ASN A 39 0.55 4.77 -5.39
CA ASN A 39 1.75 5.04 -6.19
C ASN A 39 1.65 6.29 -7.07
N VAL A 40 0.44 6.80 -7.36
CA VAL A 40 0.25 8.02 -8.16
C VAL A 40 0.27 9.32 -7.35
N GLN A 41 0.42 9.20 -6.03
CA GLN A 41 0.56 10.37 -5.15
C GLN A 41 1.75 11.26 -5.56
N PRO A 42 1.76 12.56 -5.20
CA PRO A 42 2.82 13.50 -5.61
C PRO A 42 4.25 13.06 -5.27
N SER A 43 4.43 12.31 -4.17
CA SER A 43 5.73 11.74 -3.78
C SER A 43 5.96 10.29 -4.25
N GLY A 44 5.05 9.74 -5.05
CA GLY A 44 5.06 8.35 -5.52
C GLY A 44 4.66 7.29 -4.48
N SER A 45 4.05 7.69 -3.35
CA SER A 45 3.53 6.76 -2.35
C SER A 45 2.48 7.40 -1.44
N PHE A 46 1.77 6.55 -0.69
CA PHE A 46 0.76 6.96 0.30
C PHE A 46 1.30 7.95 1.35
N LYS A 47 2.63 8.03 1.54
CA LYS A 47 3.27 8.95 2.49
C LYS A 47 2.95 10.41 2.19
N SER A 48 2.53 10.78 0.97
CA SER A 48 2.01 12.11 0.68
C SER A 48 0.85 12.50 1.61
N ARG A 49 -0.05 11.56 1.92
CA ARG A 49 -1.16 11.79 2.86
C ARG A 49 -0.65 11.97 4.29
N ALA A 50 0.19 11.05 4.74
CA ALA A 50 0.79 11.06 6.08
C ALA A 50 1.54 12.37 6.38
N MET A 51 2.55 12.68 5.56
CA MET A 51 3.42 13.84 5.79
C MET A 51 2.70 15.15 5.47
N GLY A 52 1.84 15.14 4.46
CA GLY A 52 1.00 16.28 4.12
C GLY A 52 0.09 16.69 5.28
N SER A 53 -0.64 15.72 5.84
CA SER A 53 -1.50 15.95 7.00
C SER A 53 -0.71 16.40 8.23
N GLN A 54 0.45 15.78 8.50
CA GLN A 54 1.32 16.22 9.60
C GLN A 54 1.75 17.68 9.43
N ILE A 55 2.24 18.07 8.24
CA ILE A 55 2.64 19.44 7.96
C ILE A 55 1.47 20.42 8.13
N LEU A 56 0.30 20.11 7.55
CA LEU A 56 -0.90 20.94 7.70
C LEU A 56 -1.29 21.11 9.17
N SER A 57 -1.28 20.02 9.95
CA SER A 57 -1.61 20.08 11.38
C SER A 57 -0.68 21.02 12.15
N HIS A 58 0.60 21.10 11.78
CA HIS A 58 1.54 22.03 12.38
C HIS A 58 1.33 23.48 11.93
N LEU A 59 1.00 23.70 10.67
CA LEU A 59 0.72 25.03 10.13
C LEU A 59 -0.60 25.63 10.65
N GLN A 60 -1.55 24.78 11.04
CA GLN A 60 -2.82 25.20 11.63
C GLN A 60 -2.73 25.52 13.13
N LYS A 61 -1.61 25.18 13.79
CA LYS A 61 -1.42 25.51 15.21
C LYS A 61 -1.29 27.03 15.41
N PRO A 62 -2.04 27.63 16.35
CA PRO A 62 -1.94 29.06 16.63
C PRO A 62 -0.52 29.53 16.96
N GLU A 63 0.30 28.70 17.62
CA GLU A 63 1.68 29.07 17.97
C GLU A 63 2.63 29.23 16.76
N ASN A 64 2.25 28.69 15.59
CA ASN A 64 3.01 28.78 14.34
C ASN A 64 2.38 29.78 13.35
N ALA A 65 1.24 30.36 13.69
CA ALA A 65 0.56 31.33 12.84
C ALA A 65 1.44 32.57 12.64
N ASN A 66 1.53 33.05 11.40
CA ASN A 66 2.29 34.23 11.00
C ASN A 66 3.81 34.19 11.28
N ARG A 67 4.38 33.01 11.56
CA ARG A 67 5.81 32.81 11.74
C ARG A 67 6.44 32.13 10.51
N PRO A 68 7.71 32.39 10.20
CA PRO A 68 8.49 31.52 9.31
C PRO A 68 8.52 30.10 9.90
N VAL A 69 8.32 29.09 9.05
CA VAL A 69 8.33 27.67 9.48
C VAL A 69 9.32 26.91 8.61
N HIS A 70 10.12 26.03 9.23
CA HIS A 70 11.05 25.14 8.54
C HIS A 70 10.86 23.71 9.05
N PHE A 71 10.59 22.80 8.13
CA PHE A 71 10.39 21.39 8.43
C PHE A 71 11.71 20.60 8.36
N PHE A 72 11.85 19.63 9.26
CA PHE A 72 13.00 18.76 9.35
C PHE A 72 12.52 17.31 9.38
N ALA A 73 13.11 16.45 8.55
CA ALA A 73 12.79 15.02 8.53
C ALA A 73 14.07 14.18 8.56
N SER A 74 14.12 13.17 9.42
CA SER A 74 15.17 12.14 9.37
C SER A 74 14.63 10.91 8.65
N SER A 75 14.69 10.90 7.32
CA SER A 75 14.23 9.79 6.48
C SER A 75 14.82 9.86 5.07
N GLY A 76 15.68 8.91 4.71
CA GLY A 76 16.17 8.73 3.34
C GLY A 76 15.23 7.99 2.39
N GLY A 77 13.96 7.79 2.80
CA GLY A 77 12.97 6.97 2.10
C GLY A 77 11.74 7.76 1.65
N ASN A 78 10.62 7.04 1.51
CA ASN A 78 9.34 7.60 1.07
C ASN A 78 8.79 8.71 1.99
N ALA A 79 9.04 8.64 3.29
CA ALA A 79 8.58 9.68 4.22
C ALA A 79 9.34 11.00 4.03
N GLY A 80 10.67 10.96 3.85
CA GLY A 80 11.45 12.16 3.55
C GLY A 80 11.05 12.79 2.23
N LEU A 81 10.86 11.97 1.19
CA LEU A 81 10.40 12.46 -0.12
C LEU A 81 9.00 13.10 -0.04
N ALA A 82 8.08 12.48 0.69
CA ALA A 82 6.76 13.05 0.91
C ALA A 82 6.78 14.35 1.72
N ALA A 83 7.64 14.45 2.74
CA ALA A 83 7.82 15.67 3.52
C ALA A 83 8.30 16.82 2.62
N VAL A 84 9.32 16.57 1.80
CA VAL A 84 9.87 17.55 0.85
C VAL A 84 8.81 17.98 -0.16
N CYS A 85 8.14 17.03 -0.82
CA CYS A 85 7.11 17.34 -1.81
C CYS A 85 5.97 18.17 -1.19
N ALA A 86 5.49 17.79 0.00
CA ALA A 86 4.40 18.48 0.68
C ALA A 86 4.81 19.89 1.13
N ALA A 87 5.92 20.03 1.83
CA ALA A 87 6.43 21.32 2.31
C ALA A 87 6.69 22.28 1.14
N ARG A 88 7.37 21.81 0.09
CA ARG A 88 7.62 22.60 -1.12
C ARG A 88 6.32 23.03 -1.77
N SER A 89 5.34 22.13 -1.89
CA SER A 89 4.06 22.47 -2.50
C SER A 89 3.35 23.61 -1.74
N LEU A 90 3.52 23.67 -0.42
CA LEU A 90 2.93 24.67 0.47
C LEU A 90 3.79 25.93 0.61
N GLY A 91 4.97 25.98 -0.01
CA GLY A 91 5.88 27.12 0.02
C GLY A 91 6.78 27.19 1.26
N TYR A 92 7.03 26.06 1.92
CA TYR A 92 7.88 25.97 3.11
C TYR A 92 9.17 25.17 2.84
N PRO A 93 10.31 25.55 3.44
CA PRO A 93 11.54 24.78 3.35
C PRO A 93 11.43 23.48 4.14
N CYS A 94 12.09 22.43 3.62
CA CYS A 94 12.22 21.14 4.27
C CYS A 94 13.67 20.63 4.15
N THR A 95 14.34 20.46 5.28
CA THR A 95 15.68 19.84 5.34
C THR A 95 15.55 18.37 5.72
N VAL A 96 16.30 17.51 5.02
CA VAL A 96 16.27 16.07 5.26
C VAL A 96 17.64 15.59 5.70
N VAL A 97 17.70 14.92 6.84
CA VAL A 97 18.92 14.25 7.31
C VAL A 97 18.79 12.76 7.04
N VAL A 98 19.83 12.17 6.48
CA VAL A 98 19.86 10.76 6.07
C VAL A 98 21.19 10.12 6.50
N PRO A 99 21.26 8.80 6.68
CA PRO A 99 22.54 8.12 6.95
C PRO A 99 23.55 8.31 5.82
N THR A 100 24.84 8.23 6.14
CA THR A 100 25.92 8.25 5.15
C THR A 100 25.83 7.08 4.16
N SER A 101 25.23 5.96 4.57
CA SER A 101 24.93 4.78 3.75
C SER A 101 23.74 4.95 2.78
N THR A 102 23.03 6.08 2.80
CA THR A 102 21.86 6.31 1.94
C THR A 102 22.23 6.20 0.46
N LYS A 103 21.47 5.39 -0.28
CA LYS A 103 21.70 5.14 -1.71
C LYS A 103 21.73 6.46 -2.50
N PRO A 104 22.67 6.65 -3.44
CA PRO A 104 22.75 7.87 -4.26
C PRO A 104 21.45 8.21 -5.00
N LEU A 105 20.67 7.18 -5.38
CA LEU A 105 19.34 7.34 -5.98
C LEU A 105 18.40 8.16 -5.08
N MET A 106 18.28 7.78 -3.81
CA MET A 106 17.36 8.44 -2.88
C MET A 106 17.84 9.84 -2.51
N PHE A 107 19.15 10.02 -2.33
CA PHE A 107 19.73 11.35 -2.13
C PHE A 107 19.37 12.29 -3.29
N ARG A 108 19.60 11.86 -4.54
CA ARG A 108 19.25 12.65 -5.74
C ARG A 108 17.76 12.94 -5.84
N LYS A 109 16.89 11.98 -5.49
CA LYS A 109 15.44 12.19 -5.48
C LYS A 109 15.02 13.28 -4.49
N LEU A 110 15.56 13.30 -3.28
CA LEU A 110 15.29 14.34 -2.29
C LEU A 110 15.73 15.73 -2.77
N VAL A 111 16.94 15.84 -3.32
CA VAL A 111 17.45 17.09 -3.90
C VAL A 111 16.58 17.56 -5.07
N THR A 112 16.25 16.65 -6.00
CA THR A 112 15.44 16.98 -7.19
C THR A 112 14.01 17.37 -6.83
N ALA A 113 13.44 16.75 -5.79
CA ALA A 113 12.13 17.14 -5.26
C ALA A 113 12.13 18.57 -4.67
N GLY A 114 13.30 19.13 -4.39
CA GLY A 114 13.48 20.48 -3.87
C GLY A 114 13.55 20.52 -2.35
N ALA A 115 14.23 19.55 -1.73
CA ALA A 115 14.67 19.69 -0.37
C ALA A 115 15.48 21.00 -0.24
N HIS A 116 15.26 21.73 0.84
CA HIS A 116 16.07 22.91 1.16
C HIS A 116 17.54 22.51 1.30
N GLU A 117 17.77 21.39 1.99
CA GLU A 117 19.08 20.77 2.13
C GLU A 117 18.89 19.26 2.37
N VAL A 118 19.85 18.45 1.91
CA VAL A 118 19.95 17.02 2.22
C VAL A 118 21.30 16.75 2.86
N ILE A 119 21.30 16.38 4.14
CA ILE A 119 22.51 16.20 4.95
C ILE A 119 22.73 14.71 5.21
N GLN A 120 23.94 14.22 4.94
CA GLN A 120 24.33 12.85 5.29
C GLN A 120 25.05 12.84 6.63
N HIS A 121 24.50 12.16 7.63
CA HIS A 121 25.08 12.06 8.97
C HIS A 121 24.75 10.73 9.64
N GLY A 122 25.72 10.16 10.36
CA GLY A 122 25.56 8.90 11.08
C GLY A 122 25.55 7.65 10.19
N GLU A 123 25.67 6.49 10.81
CA GLU A 123 25.59 5.18 10.18
C GLU A 123 24.15 4.65 10.09
N SER A 124 23.29 5.13 11.00
CA SER A 124 21.90 4.71 11.15
C SER A 124 20.91 5.88 11.05
N ILE A 125 19.64 5.56 10.75
CA ILE A 125 18.59 6.58 10.71
C ILE A 125 18.33 7.22 12.09
N TRP A 126 18.63 6.46 13.14
CA TRP A 126 18.58 6.91 14.51
C TRP A 126 19.60 8.02 14.77
N GLU A 127 20.89 7.78 14.45
CA GLU A 127 21.95 8.78 14.58
C GLU A 127 21.67 10.03 13.74
N ALA A 128 21.20 9.86 12.50
CA ALA A 128 20.76 10.97 11.66
C ALA A 128 19.65 11.81 12.34
N GLY A 129 18.71 11.15 13.02
CA GLY A 129 17.62 11.79 13.75
C GLY A 129 18.09 12.53 15.01
N GLU A 130 19.01 11.94 15.77
CA GLU A 130 19.60 12.58 16.95
C GLU A 130 20.41 13.82 16.56
N PHE A 131 21.27 13.71 15.55
CA PHE A 131 22.00 14.86 15.00
C PHE A 131 21.05 15.97 14.54
N MET A 132 19.99 15.60 13.81
CA MET A 132 18.98 16.56 13.34
C MET A 132 18.35 17.34 14.51
N LYS A 133 17.91 16.65 15.57
CA LYS A 133 17.17 17.28 16.68
C LYS A 133 18.08 18.03 17.65
N ASN A 134 19.21 17.42 18.00
CA ASN A 134 20.06 17.89 19.10
C ASN A 134 21.12 18.89 18.64
N GLU A 135 21.50 18.85 17.36
CA GLU A 135 22.52 19.75 16.81
C GLU A 135 21.93 20.68 15.74
N LEU A 136 21.39 20.13 14.65
CA LEU A 136 21.00 20.93 13.50
C LEU A 136 19.85 21.89 13.82
N MET A 137 18.79 21.40 14.48
CA MET A 137 17.63 22.22 14.84
C MET A 137 17.94 23.23 15.96
N GLN A 138 19.01 23.03 16.74
CA GLN A 138 19.41 23.97 17.80
C GLN A 138 20.30 25.10 17.28
N LYS A 139 20.95 24.92 16.12
CA LYS A 139 21.75 25.97 15.48
C LYS A 139 20.83 27.12 15.04
N MET A 140 21.27 28.35 15.26
CA MET A 140 20.64 29.54 14.72
C MET A 140 21.54 30.07 13.60
N GLU A 141 21.07 30.02 12.36
CA GLU A 141 21.83 30.57 11.25
C GLU A 141 21.75 32.11 11.28
N PRO A 142 22.82 32.85 10.98
CA PRO A 142 22.79 34.32 11.01
C PRO A 142 21.74 34.96 10.10
N SER A 143 21.27 34.23 9.08
CA SER A 143 20.23 34.65 8.14
C SER A 143 18.82 34.16 8.49
N GLU A 144 18.66 33.32 9.51
CA GLU A 144 17.36 32.84 9.96
C GLU A 144 16.62 33.89 10.80
N PRO A 145 15.30 34.06 10.58
CA PRO A 145 14.47 34.87 11.46
C PRO A 145 14.54 34.37 12.91
N ALA A 146 14.65 35.28 13.88
CA ALA A 146 14.77 34.94 15.29
C ALA A 146 13.54 34.17 15.84
N ASP A 147 12.38 34.31 15.19
CA ASP A 147 11.12 33.67 15.57
C ASP A 147 10.78 32.43 14.71
N ILE A 148 11.71 31.91 13.91
CA ILE A 148 11.47 30.72 13.07
C ILE A 148 11.00 29.51 13.89
N ALA A 149 9.95 28.84 13.42
CA ALA A 149 9.48 27.59 13.99
C ALA A 149 10.15 26.41 13.27
N LYS A 150 11.04 25.71 13.97
CA LYS A 150 11.71 24.48 13.47
C LYS A 150 10.92 23.26 13.90
N ILE A 151 10.41 22.49 12.94
CA ILE A 151 9.45 21.41 13.20
C ILE A 151 10.01 20.09 12.72
N ALA A 152 10.26 19.17 13.65
CA ALA A 152 10.63 17.79 13.33
C ALA A 152 9.38 16.98 12.94
N LEU A 153 9.45 16.31 11.79
CA LEU A 153 8.40 15.45 11.27
C LEU A 153 8.71 13.98 11.60
N HIS A 154 7.67 13.22 11.91
CA HIS A 154 7.80 11.81 12.28
C HIS A 154 7.39 10.93 11.08
N PRO A 155 8.04 9.78 10.82
CA PRO A 155 7.75 9.00 9.60
C PRO A 155 6.46 8.17 9.61
N PHE A 156 5.85 7.92 10.78
CA PHE A 156 4.61 7.11 10.88
C PHE A 156 3.78 7.29 12.17
N ASP A 157 4.42 7.46 13.34
CA ASP A 157 3.78 7.51 14.66
C ASP A 157 3.35 8.94 15.07
N SER A 158 2.22 9.41 14.57
CA SER A 158 1.55 10.59 15.11
C SER A 158 0.08 10.61 14.72
N GLN A 159 -0.76 11.24 15.54
CA GLN A 159 -2.20 11.35 15.26
C GLN A 159 -2.48 11.95 13.88
N SER A 160 -1.81 13.05 13.53
CA SER A 160 -1.96 13.71 12.22
C SER A 160 -1.58 12.82 11.03
N ILE A 161 -0.61 11.92 11.19
CA ILE A 161 -0.25 10.97 10.12
C ILE A 161 -1.39 9.98 9.90
N TRP A 162 -1.95 9.45 10.98
CA TRP A 162 -3.03 8.49 10.90
C TRP A 162 -4.30 9.16 10.35
N ASP A 163 -4.59 10.40 10.74
CA ASP A 163 -5.68 11.19 10.18
C ASP A 163 -5.52 11.35 8.66
N GLY A 164 -4.30 11.70 8.20
CA GLY A 164 -3.99 11.79 6.77
C GLY A 164 -4.21 10.47 6.04
N ASN A 165 -3.65 9.37 6.56
CA ASN A 165 -3.83 8.05 5.95
C ASN A 165 -5.29 7.57 5.99
N SER A 166 -6.09 8.00 6.97
CA SER A 166 -7.51 7.64 7.06
C SER A 166 -8.34 8.18 5.90
N SER A 167 -7.88 9.22 5.21
CA SER A 167 -8.54 9.74 4.00
C SER A 167 -8.60 8.73 2.86
N ILE A 168 -7.74 7.69 2.86
CA ILE A 168 -7.85 6.58 1.91
C ILE A 168 -9.24 5.94 2.02
N VAL A 169 -9.76 5.75 3.23
CA VAL A 169 -11.06 5.10 3.44
C VAL A 169 -12.20 5.99 2.97
N ASP A 170 -12.10 7.30 3.14
CA ASP A 170 -13.10 8.24 2.61
C ASP A 170 -13.26 8.07 1.08
N GLU A 171 -12.13 7.92 0.38
CA GLU A 171 -12.12 7.66 -1.05
C GLU A 171 -12.62 6.25 -1.38
N LEU A 172 -12.27 5.22 -0.61
CA LEU A 172 -12.79 3.86 -0.83
C LEU A 172 -14.32 3.82 -0.71
N VAL A 173 -14.90 4.49 0.28
CA VAL A 173 -16.35 4.56 0.46
C VAL A 173 -17.03 5.23 -0.73
N ALA A 174 -16.41 6.25 -1.32
CA ALA A 174 -16.94 6.95 -2.49
C ALA A 174 -16.72 6.19 -3.82
N GLN A 175 -15.60 5.46 -3.95
CA GLN A 175 -15.14 4.90 -5.21
C GLN A 175 -15.51 3.42 -5.42
N LEU A 176 -15.79 2.66 -4.34
CA LEU A 176 -16.20 1.26 -4.48
C LEU A 176 -17.56 1.16 -5.20
N PRO A 177 -17.75 0.16 -6.08
CA PRO A 177 -19.02 -0.03 -6.77
C PRO A 177 -20.18 -0.13 -5.78
N PRO A 178 -21.31 0.56 -5.99
CA PRO A 178 -22.45 0.43 -5.10
C PRO A 178 -22.96 -1.03 -5.09
N PRO A 179 -23.51 -1.52 -3.97
CA PRO A 179 -24.20 -2.80 -3.94
C PRO A 179 -25.39 -2.80 -4.91
N GLU A 180 -25.44 -3.74 -5.85
CA GLU A 180 -26.49 -3.78 -6.88
C GLU A 180 -27.61 -4.75 -6.50
N SER A 181 -27.23 -5.97 -6.12
CA SER A 181 -28.17 -7.05 -5.79
C SER A 181 -28.78 -6.89 -4.39
N ALA A 182 -29.91 -7.55 -4.13
CA ALA A 182 -30.53 -7.57 -2.79
C ALA A 182 -29.59 -8.20 -1.75
N ALA A 183 -28.89 -9.27 -2.13
CA ALA A 183 -27.92 -9.95 -1.27
C ALA A 183 -26.71 -9.05 -0.96
N GLU A 184 -26.16 -8.35 -1.96
CA GLU A 184 -25.07 -7.39 -1.74
C GLU A 184 -25.52 -6.22 -0.85
N LYS A 185 -26.75 -5.72 -1.02
CA LYS A 185 -27.30 -4.65 -0.18
C LYS A 185 -27.49 -5.10 1.26
N GLU A 186 -27.84 -6.36 1.50
CA GLU A 186 -27.96 -6.94 2.83
C GLU A 186 -26.58 -7.03 3.52
N VAL A 187 -25.54 -7.41 2.78
CA VAL A 187 -24.17 -7.55 3.31
C VAL A 187 -23.47 -6.20 3.48
N TYR A 188 -23.43 -5.38 2.43
CA TYR A 188 -22.65 -4.14 2.39
C TYR A 188 -23.43 -2.92 2.89
N GLY A 189 -24.76 -2.96 2.90
CA GLY A 189 -25.59 -1.84 3.36
C GLY A 189 -25.48 -1.55 4.86
N THR A 190 -24.92 -2.49 5.63
CA THR A 190 -24.65 -2.37 7.06
C THR A 190 -23.16 -2.26 7.37
N ARG A 191 -22.28 -2.04 6.38
CA ARG A 191 -20.83 -1.90 6.62
C ARG A 191 -20.36 -0.45 6.52
N PRO A 192 -19.23 -0.11 7.17
CA PRO A 192 -18.56 1.17 6.97
C PRO A 192 -18.15 1.44 5.52
N ALA A 193 -17.78 0.38 4.79
CA ALA A 193 -17.43 0.41 3.38
C ALA A 193 -17.91 -0.88 2.69
N ALA A 194 -18.23 -0.81 1.40
CA ALA A 194 -18.72 -1.94 0.60
C ALA A 194 -17.60 -2.88 0.17
N LEU A 195 -16.85 -3.41 1.16
CA LEU A 195 -15.72 -4.32 1.00
C LEU A 195 -15.69 -5.39 2.09
N ASP A 196 -14.97 -6.49 1.82
CA ASP A 196 -14.74 -7.63 2.73
C ASP A 196 -13.36 -7.59 3.37
N GLY A 197 -12.35 -7.05 2.67
CA GLY A 197 -11.02 -6.90 3.23
C GLY A 197 -10.16 -5.82 2.61
N ILE A 198 -9.18 -5.36 3.38
CA ILE A 198 -8.16 -4.40 2.96
C ILE A 198 -6.78 -4.99 3.25
N VAL A 199 -5.90 -5.00 2.26
CA VAL A 199 -4.52 -5.48 2.39
C VAL A 199 -3.57 -4.29 2.37
N CYS A 200 -2.69 -4.22 3.36
CA CYS A 200 -1.70 -3.16 3.45
C CYS A 200 -0.39 -3.67 4.05
N SER A 201 0.70 -3.06 3.64
CA SER A 201 2.02 -3.38 4.16
C SER A 201 2.28 -2.64 5.47
N VAL A 202 2.93 -3.28 6.43
CA VAL A 202 3.25 -2.69 7.73
C VAL A 202 4.74 -2.45 7.88
N GLY A 203 5.10 -1.18 8.08
CA GLY A 203 6.38 -0.80 8.68
C GLY A 203 6.14 -0.42 10.14
N GLY A 204 6.16 0.87 10.47
CA GLY A 204 5.77 1.34 11.80
C GLY A 204 4.26 1.35 12.09
N GLY A 205 3.43 0.95 11.10
CA GLY A 205 1.98 0.78 11.25
C GLY A 205 1.10 2.01 11.04
N GLY A 206 1.67 3.16 10.66
CA GLY A 206 0.89 4.38 10.41
C GLY A 206 -0.17 4.27 9.31
N LEU A 207 0.03 3.40 8.31
CA LEU A 207 -0.98 3.11 7.27
C LEU A 207 -2.15 2.31 7.87
N LEU A 208 -1.85 1.20 8.54
CA LEU A 208 -2.84 0.35 9.21
C LEU A 208 -3.72 1.16 10.17
N ASN A 209 -3.09 2.00 11.01
CA ASN A 209 -3.80 2.86 11.95
C ASN A 209 -4.78 3.79 11.24
N GLY A 210 -4.35 4.41 10.12
CA GLY A 210 -5.22 5.28 9.33
C GLY A 210 -6.41 4.53 8.72
N LEU A 211 -6.19 3.34 8.17
CA LEU A 211 -7.26 2.52 7.60
C LEU A 211 -8.30 2.14 8.66
N ILE A 212 -7.86 1.69 9.83
CA ILE A 212 -8.76 1.33 10.94
C ILE A 212 -9.55 2.56 11.42
N MET A 213 -8.87 3.69 11.62
CA MET A 213 -9.52 4.95 12.03
C MET A 213 -10.54 5.45 11.00
N GLY A 214 -10.24 5.32 9.71
CA GLY A 214 -11.16 5.70 8.65
C GLY A 214 -12.42 4.84 8.65
N LEU A 215 -12.25 3.51 8.78
CA LEU A 215 -13.38 2.58 8.85
C LEU A 215 -14.22 2.81 10.11
N GLU A 216 -13.59 3.09 11.26
CA GLU A 216 -14.29 3.37 12.51
C GLU A 216 -15.15 4.64 12.38
N ARG A 217 -14.57 5.70 11.82
CA ARG A 217 -15.28 6.96 11.56
C ARG A 217 -16.52 6.75 10.70
N HIS A 218 -16.42 6.02 9.59
CA HIS A 218 -17.58 5.72 8.72
C HIS A 218 -18.60 4.80 9.39
N GLY A 219 -18.14 3.86 10.23
CA GLY A 219 -19.01 3.01 11.04
C GLY A 219 -19.86 3.79 12.04
N GLN A 220 -19.28 4.81 12.68
CA GLN A 220 -19.97 5.67 13.66
C GLN A 220 -20.97 6.65 13.02
N VAL A 221 -20.68 7.13 11.82
CA VAL A 221 -21.50 8.14 11.11
C VAL A 221 -22.72 7.50 10.44
N ASN A 222 -22.69 6.21 10.10
CA ASN A 222 -23.80 5.54 9.43
C ASN A 222 -24.98 5.26 10.42
N PRO A 223 -26.14 5.92 10.28
CA PRO A 223 -27.25 5.80 11.24
C PRO A 223 -27.87 4.40 11.29
N LYS A 224 -27.82 3.65 10.17
CA LYS A 224 -28.31 2.26 10.10
C LYS A 224 -27.46 1.31 10.94
N LEU A 225 -26.17 1.58 11.03
CA LEU A 225 -25.21 0.86 11.89
C LEU A 225 -25.42 1.19 13.38
N ARG A 226 -25.65 2.47 13.71
CA ARG A 226 -25.91 2.93 15.09
C ARG A 226 -27.17 2.35 15.74
N GLN A 227 -28.23 2.07 14.97
CA GLN A 227 -29.48 1.54 15.50
C GLN A 227 -29.43 0.02 15.80
N GLN A 228 -28.56 -0.74 15.12
CA GLN A 228 -28.39 -2.18 15.38
C GLN A 228 -27.57 -2.47 16.64
N THR A 229 -26.67 -1.57 17.06
CA THR A 229 -25.84 -1.75 18.26
C THR A 229 -26.60 -1.59 19.59
N SER A 230 -27.85 -1.11 19.56
CA SER A 230 -28.69 -0.94 20.77
C SER A 230 -29.66 -2.10 21.06
N SER A 231 -29.78 -3.09 20.17
CA SER A 231 -30.61 -4.27 20.36
C SER A 231 -29.74 -5.51 20.62
N THR A 232 -30.09 -6.31 21.63
CA THR A 232 -29.43 -7.54 22.12
C THR A 232 -29.34 -8.71 21.12
N SER A 233 -29.50 -8.46 19.82
CA SER A 233 -29.24 -9.41 18.74
C SER A 233 -27.85 -9.18 18.16
N THR A 234 -27.01 -10.22 18.16
CA THR A 234 -25.69 -10.28 17.50
C THR A 234 -25.78 -9.66 16.11
N SER A 235 -25.15 -8.50 15.91
CA SER A 235 -25.27 -7.75 14.65
C SER A 235 -24.63 -8.54 13.49
N THR A 236 -25.09 -8.35 12.25
CA THR A 236 -24.47 -8.98 11.07
C THR A 236 -23.00 -8.56 10.90
N ALA A 237 -22.61 -7.39 11.43
CA ALA A 237 -21.22 -6.93 11.49
C ALA A 237 -20.31 -7.77 12.40
N GLU A 238 -20.85 -8.37 13.48
CA GLU A 238 -20.09 -9.35 14.31
C GLU A 238 -19.95 -10.70 13.60
N LYS A 239 -20.90 -11.06 12.72
CA LYS A 239 -20.86 -12.34 11.98
C LYS A 239 -19.94 -12.31 10.75
N ASN A 240 -19.68 -11.14 10.16
CA ASN A 240 -18.80 -11.02 8.99
C ASN A 240 -18.02 -9.69 8.99
N PRO A 241 -16.94 -9.59 9.78
CA PRO A 241 -16.16 -8.36 9.95
C PRO A 241 -15.40 -7.96 8.68
N ILE A 242 -15.01 -6.69 8.57
CA ILE A 242 -14.04 -6.25 7.57
C ILE A 242 -12.65 -6.72 8.00
N ARG A 243 -11.94 -7.40 7.10
CA ARG A 243 -10.65 -8.04 7.40
C ARG A 243 -9.50 -7.18 6.92
N LEU A 244 -8.65 -6.73 7.83
CA LEU A 244 -7.42 -6.03 7.50
C LEU A 244 -6.26 -7.02 7.52
N LEU A 245 -5.61 -7.20 6.37
CA LEU A 245 -4.41 -8.01 6.26
C LEU A 245 -3.18 -7.09 6.32
N ALA A 246 -2.48 -7.16 7.44
CA ALA A 246 -1.23 -6.49 7.71
C ALA A 246 -0.07 -7.37 7.24
N ILE A 247 0.61 -6.95 6.19
CA ILE A 247 1.66 -7.75 5.54
C ILE A 247 3.05 -7.18 5.83
N GLU A 248 3.95 -8.03 6.27
CA GLU A 248 5.37 -7.73 6.49
C GLU A 248 6.25 -8.70 5.69
N THR A 249 7.53 -8.37 5.55
CA THR A 249 8.56 -9.31 5.06
C THR A 249 9.40 -9.84 6.21
N ALA A 250 9.86 -11.09 6.11
CA ALA A 250 10.75 -11.70 7.10
C ALA A 250 12.02 -10.86 7.26
N GLY A 251 12.34 -10.44 8.49
CA GLY A 251 13.41 -9.50 8.79
C GLY A 251 12.97 -8.03 8.93
N THR A 252 11.68 -7.75 8.78
CA THR A 252 11.02 -6.46 9.08
C THR A 252 9.74 -6.65 9.91
N ASP A 253 9.49 -7.87 10.36
CA ASP A 253 8.24 -8.41 10.92
C ASP A 253 8.00 -8.05 12.40
N SER A 254 8.11 -6.75 12.70
CA SER A 254 7.99 -6.23 14.07
C SER A 254 6.56 -6.32 14.60
N LEU A 255 5.53 -6.20 13.74
CA LEU A 255 4.13 -6.38 14.15
C LEU A 255 3.84 -7.84 14.45
N ALA A 256 4.19 -8.74 13.53
CA ALA A 256 3.96 -10.18 13.70
C ALA A 256 4.65 -10.70 14.97
N THR A 257 5.90 -10.27 15.20
CA THR A 257 6.64 -10.59 16.43
C THR A 257 5.89 -10.08 17.67
N ALA A 258 5.43 -8.83 17.66
CA ALA A 258 4.72 -8.24 18.78
C ALA A 258 3.37 -8.93 19.07
N MET A 259 2.61 -9.30 18.03
CA MET A 259 1.36 -10.05 18.17
C MET A 259 1.61 -11.45 18.76
N ASN A 260 2.62 -12.17 18.26
CA ASN A 260 2.97 -13.51 18.75
C ASN A 260 3.44 -13.50 20.21
N SER A 261 4.13 -12.44 20.64
CA SER A 261 4.56 -12.27 22.03
C SER A 261 3.53 -11.55 22.91
N ASN A 262 2.39 -11.15 22.35
CA ASN A 262 1.37 -10.30 22.98
C ASN A 262 1.97 -9.10 23.74
N SER A 263 3.00 -8.48 23.16
CA SER A 263 3.74 -7.37 23.77
C SER A 263 4.54 -6.62 22.72
N LEU A 264 4.77 -5.31 22.93
CA LEU A 264 5.62 -4.54 22.02
C LEU A 264 7.08 -4.99 22.09
N VAL A 265 7.60 -5.48 20.97
CA VAL A 265 8.97 -5.96 20.82
C VAL A 265 9.74 -5.07 19.85
N SER A 266 11.06 -4.92 20.09
CA SER A 266 11.99 -4.34 19.12
C SER A 266 12.81 -5.45 18.46
N LEU A 267 12.82 -5.50 17.14
CA LEU A 267 13.73 -6.34 16.38
C LEU A 267 15.18 -5.88 16.62
N PRO A 268 16.15 -6.82 16.72
CA PRO A 268 17.54 -6.47 16.95
C PRO A 268 18.16 -5.74 15.75
N LYS A 269 17.71 -6.07 14.54
CA LYS A 269 18.13 -5.45 13.28
C LYS A 269 17.11 -5.71 12.18
N ILE A 270 17.15 -4.87 11.15
CA ILE A 270 16.41 -5.09 9.90
C ILE A 270 17.30 -5.90 8.96
N THR A 271 16.78 -7.01 8.41
CA THR A 271 17.53 -7.88 7.49
C THR A 271 16.90 -8.03 6.12
N SER A 272 15.62 -7.67 5.96
CA SER A 272 14.96 -7.72 4.65
C SER A 272 15.39 -6.55 3.75
N GLN A 273 15.33 -6.80 2.44
CA GLN A 273 15.55 -5.83 1.38
C GLN A 273 14.40 -4.83 1.25
N ALA A 274 13.22 -5.11 1.80
CA ALA A 274 12.06 -4.22 1.82
C ALA A 274 12.22 -3.10 2.86
N THR A 275 13.25 -2.25 2.70
CA THR A 275 13.65 -1.25 3.70
C THR A 275 12.54 -0.27 4.11
N SER A 276 11.52 -0.05 3.26
CA SER A 276 10.35 0.78 3.60
C SER A 276 9.48 0.19 4.72
N LEU A 277 9.59 -1.12 4.99
CA LEU A 277 8.96 -1.82 6.12
C LEU A 277 9.85 -1.85 7.37
N GLY A 278 11.11 -1.41 7.27
CA GLY A 278 12.14 -1.53 8.31
C GLY A 278 11.97 -0.64 9.53
N ALA A 279 10.81 -0.70 10.20
CA ALA A 279 10.66 -0.21 11.55
C ALA A 279 11.05 -1.32 12.52
N ILE A 280 12.05 -1.09 13.38
CA ILE A 280 12.46 -2.09 14.38
C ILE A 280 11.34 -2.39 15.39
N ARG A 281 10.36 -1.49 15.53
CA ARG A 281 9.23 -1.61 16.43
C ARG A 281 8.04 -0.84 15.87
N VAL A 282 6.87 -1.47 15.84
CA VAL A 282 5.59 -0.80 15.52
C VAL A 282 5.18 0.22 16.58
N SER A 283 4.31 1.17 16.20
CA SER A 283 3.68 2.06 17.19
C SER A 283 2.81 1.28 18.17
N GLU A 284 2.66 1.81 19.39
CA GLU A 284 1.77 1.24 20.41
C GLU A 284 0.32 1.14 19.90
N LYS A 285 -0.16 2.15 19.17
CA LYS A 285 -1.50 2.14 18.58
C LYS A 285 -1.67 1.02 17.56
N THR A 286 -0.65 0.75 16.75
CA THR A 286 -0.68 -0.37 15.78
C THR A 286 -0.78 -1.70 16.48
N PHE A 287 0.04 -1.93 17.51
CA PHE A 287 -0.04 -3.15 18.31
C PHE A 287 -1.44 -3.31 18.93
N ASN A 288 -1.95 -2.26 19.59
CA ASN A 288 -3.27 -2.28 20.22
C ASN A 288 -4.39 -2.59 19.22
N TYR A 289 -4.37 -2.00 18.03
CA TYR A 289 -5.34 -2.30 16.98
C TYR A 289 -5.20 -3.71 16.41
N ALA A 290 -3.99 -4.24 16.35
CA ALA A 290 -3.77 -5.58 15.83
C ALA A 290 -4.26 -6.67 16.80
N VAL A 291 -4.08 -6.47 18.12
CA VAL A 291 -4.52 -7.44 19.14
C VAL A 291 -5.98 -7.23 19.59
N ASN A 292 -6.46 -5.99 19.58
CA ASN A 292 -7.80 -5.59 20.01
C ASN A 292 -8.43 -4.62 18.99
N PRO A 293 -8.78 -5.10 17.79
CA PRO A 293 -9.38 -4.25 16.76
C PRO A 293 -10.76 -3.71 17.18
N PRO A 294 -11.20 -2.57 16.64
CA PRO A 294 -12.56 -2.07 16.87
C PRO A 294 -13.64 -3.05 16.41
N PRO A 295 -14.87 -2.99 16.98
CA PRO A 295 -15.96 -3.87 16.59
C PRO A 295 -16.26 -3.86 15.09
N GLY A 296 -16.56 -5.03 14.53
CA GLY A 296 -16.82 -5.19 13.09
C GLY A 296 -15.56 -5.24 12.22
N MET A 297 -14.38 -5.32 12.82
CA MET A 297 -13.11 -5.48 12.12
C MET A 297 -12.29 -6.62 12.72
N THR A 298 -11.47 -7.26 11.89
CA THR A 298 -10.41 -8.17 12.34
C THR A 298 -9.11 -7.78 11.67
N VAL A 299 -8.00 -7.94 12.38
CA VAL A 299 -6.65 -7.71 11.85
C VAL A 299 -5.92 -9.05 11.82
N HIS A 300 -5.39 -9.39 10.66
CA HIS A 300 -4.55 -10.57 10.45
C HIS A 300 -3.14 -10.11 10.09
N SER A 301 -2.13 -10.67 10.75
CA SER A 301 -0.73 -10.43 10.40
C SER A 301 -0.19 -11.59 9.57
N SER A 302 0.57 -11.29 8.52
CA SER A 302 1.27 -12.30 7.73
C SER A 302 2.66 -11.82 7.34
N VAL A 303 3.61 -12.75 7.35
CA VAL A 303 5.01 -12.51 7.00
C VAL A 303 5.36 -13.37 5.79
N LEU A 304 5.87 -12.74 4.75
CA LEU A 304 6.32 -13.39 3.52
C LEU A 304 7.82 -13.14 3.30
N SER A 305 8.44 -13.83 2.34
CA SER A 305 9.87 -13.62 2.05
C SER A 305 10.10 -12.37 1.19
N ASP A 306 11.35 -11.92 1.09
CA ASP A 306 11.72 -10.90 0.09
C ASP A 306 11.53 -11.40 -1.34
N ALA A 307 11.65 -12.71 -1.58
CA ALA A 307 11.40 -13.31 -2.89
C ALA A 307 9.90 -13.27 -3.23
N ASP A 308 9.01 -13.49 -2.26
CA ASP A 308 7.56 -13.26 -2.42
C ASP A 308 7.28 -11.80 -2.77
N ALA A 309 7.90 -10.88 -2.02
CA ALA A 309 7.77 -9.45 -2.29
C ALA A 309 8.22 -9.09 -3.71
N ALA A 310 9.34 -9.66 -4.16
CA ALA A 310 9.88 -9.48 -5.51
C ALA A 310 8.95 -10.05 -6.59
N ARG A 311 8.36 -11.24 -6.38
CA ARG A 311 7.33 -11.80 -7.27
C ARG A 311 6.15 -10.87 -7.42
N GLY A 312 5.66 -10.29 -6.32
CA GLY A 312 4.59 -9.30 -6.34
C GLY A 312 4.95 -8.01 -7.09
N VAL A 313 6.21 -7.54 -6.99
CA VAL A 313 6.70 -6.40 -7.78
C VAL A 313 6.65 -6.70 -9.28
N LEU A 314 7.20 -7.85 -9.69
CA LEU A 314 7.24 -8.26 -11.09
C LEU A 314 5.83 -8.46 -11.66
N ARG A 315 4.93 -9.05 -10.86
CA ARG A 315 3.53 -9.23 -11.24
C ARG A 315 2.84 -7.89 -11.53
N LEU A 316 2.98 -6.90 -10.65
CA LEU A 316 2.41 -5.57 -10.89
C LEU A 316 3.00 -4.90 -12.14
N ALA A 317 4.28 -5.09 -12.41
CA ALA A 317 4.89 -4.57 -13.63
C ALA A 317 4.31 -5.25 -14.89
N ASP A 318 4.20 -6.58 -14.87
CA ASP A 318 3.78 -7.41 -16.00
C ASP A 318 2.27 -7.43 -16.25
N GLU A 319 1.44 -7.25 -15.22
CA GLU A 319 -0.01 -7.37 -15.33
C GLU A 319 -0.70 -5.99 -15.25
N GLU A 320 -0.14 -5.04 -14.51
CA GLU A 320 -0.76 -3.73 -14.25
C GLU A 320 0.07 -2.54 -14.78
N ARG A 321 1.28 -2.79 -15.31
CA ARG A 321 2.24 -1.74 -15.75
C ARG A 321 2.65 -0.80 -14.61
N LEU A 322 2.65 -1.31 -13.38
CA LEU A 322 3.02 -0.57 -12.18
C LEU A 322 4.33 -1.10 -11.60
N LEU A 323 5.37 -0.27 -11.61
CA LEU A 323 6.62 -0.57 -10.91
C LEU A 323 6.56 0.00 -9.49
N VAL A 324 6.71 -0.87 -8.49
CA VAL A 324 6.58 -0.53 -7.06
C VAL A 324 7.70 -1.15 -6.23
N GLU A 325 7.86 -0.72 -4.98
CA GLU A 325 8.84 -1.32 -4.06
C GLU A 325 8.41 -2.70 -3.57
N LEU A 326 9.38 -3.48 -3.05
CA LEU A 326 9.13 -4.76 -2.37
C LEU A 326 8.04 -4.64 -1.27
N ALA A 327 8.09 -3.53 -0.52
CA ALA A 327 7.09 -3.19 0.49
C ALA A 327 5.65 -3.17 -0.06
N CYS A 328 5.46 -2.85 -1.34
CA CYS A 328 4.16 -2.90 -2.01
C CYS A 328 3.91 -4.27 -2.64
N GLY A 329 4.92 -4.86 -3.27
CA GLY A 329 4.82 -6.16 -3.94
C GLY A 329 4.36 -7.28 -3.00
N VAL A 330 4.84 -7.29 -1.75
CA VAL A 330 4.48 -8.31 -0.75
C VAL A 330 2.97 -8.39 -0.51
N CYS A 331 2.24 -7.29 -0.60
CA CYS A 331 0.78 -7.28 -0.43
C CYS A 331 0.07 -7.99 -1.58
N VAL A 332 0.58 -7.84 -2.81
CA VAL A 332 0.02 -8.54 -3.98
C VAL A 332 0.28 -10.03 -3.84
N GLU A 333 1.49 -10.43 -3.49
CA GLU A 333 1.83 -11.83 -3.35
C GLU A 333 1.07 -12.50 -2.19
N ALA A 334 0.84 -11.79 -1.09
CA ALA A 334 -0.03 -12.27 -0.01
C ALA A 334 -1.46 -12.58 -0.48
N VAL A 335 -1.97 -11.84 -1.47
CA VAL A 335 -3.32 -12.04 -2.01
C VAL A 335 -3.39 -13.15 -3.04
N VAL A 336 -2.42 -13.24 -3.95
CA VAL A 336 -2.49 -14.16 -5.09
C VAL A 336 -1.73 -15.47 -4.88
N GLY A 337 -0.59 -15.43 -4.18
CA GLY A 337 0.33 -16.54 -3.94
C GLY A 337 0.54 -17.48 -5.15
N ASP A 338 0.73 -18.77 -4.84
CA ASP A 338 0.93 -19.84 -5.82
C ASP A 338 -0.32 -20.15 -6.67
N GLY A 339 -1.49 -19.58 -6.35
CA GLY A 339 -2.69 -19.69 -7.19
C GLY A 339 -2.46 -19.17 -8.62
N ALA A 340 -1.49 -18.30 -8.82
CA ALA A 340 -1.03 -17.88 -10.15
C ALA A 340 -0.01 -18.85 -10.78
N ARG A 341 0.79 -19.55 -9.98
CA ARG A 341 1.82 -20.51 -10.41
C ARG A 341 1.19 -21.77 -11.00
N ALA A 342 0.22 -22.36 -10.31
CA ALA A 342 -0.48 -23.56 -10.77
C ALA A 342 -1.15 -23.36 -12.15
N ARG A 343 -1.72 -22.17 -12.40
CA ARG A 343 -2.39 -21.85 -13.68
C ARG A 343 -1.42 -21.50 -14.82
N ARG A 344 -0.28 -20.86 -14.54
CA ARG A 344 0.79 -20.65 -15.56
C ARG A 344 1.41 -21.98 -15.99
N GLU A 345 1.58 -22.93 -15.07
CA GLU A 345 2.09 -24.27 -15.38
C GLU A 345 1.08 -25.09 -16.20
N GLN A 346 -0.22 -25.01 -15.90
CA GLN A 346 -1.29 -25.60 -16.72
C GLN A 346 -1.36 -25.00 -18.14
N GLY A 347 -1.18 -23.68 -18.29
CA GLY A 347 -1.11 -23.02 -19.60
C GLY A 347 0.08 -23.47 -20.46
N ARG A 348 1.28 -23.63 -19.86
CA ARG A 348 2.48 -24.13 -20.56
C ARG A 348 2.38 -25.61 -20.93
N GLN A 349 1.62 -26.42 -20.20
CA GLN A 349 1.36 -27.81 -20.56
C GLN A 349 0.34 -27.92 -21.71
N GLY A 350 -0.66 -27.04 -21.77
CA GLY A 350 -1.61 -26.93 -22.89
C GLY A 350 -0.92 -26.57 -24.22
N GLU A 351 0.05 -25.66 -24.20
CA GLU A 351 0.83 -25.28 -25.39
C GLU A 351 1.78 -26.40 -25.89
N ARG A 352 2.26 -27.27 -25.00
CA ARG A 352 3.08 -28.45 -25.37
C ARG A 352 2.24 -29.61 -25.92
N GLY A 353 0.92 -29.59 -25.74
CA GLY A 353 -0.02 -30.62 -26.22
C GLY A 353 -0.48 -30.46 -27.67
N VAL A 354 -0.26 -29.29 -28.29
CA VAL A 354 -0.63 -29.06 -29.70
C VAL A 354 0.43 -29.70 -30.61
N LYS A 355 0.28 -31.01 -30.88
CA LYS A 355 1.02 -31.71 -31.92
C LYS A 355 0.85 -30.94 -33.24
N ARG A 356 1.92 -30.24 -33.68
CA ARG A 356 2.08 -29.72 -35.04
C ARG A 356 1.77 -30.83 -36.04
N ARG A 357 0.57 -30.83 -36.61
CA ARG A 357 0.19 -31.69 -37.73
C ARG A 357 0.97 -31.17 -38.94
N ARG A 358 2.00 -31.91 -39.32
CA ARG A 358 2.91 -31.61 -40.43
C ARG A 358 2.12 -31.69 -41.73
N VAL A 359 1.66 -30.57 -42.26
CA VAL A 359 1.08 -30.50 -43.61
C VAL A 359 2.25 -30.46 -44.59
N THR A 360 2.40 -31.52 -45.38
CA THR A 360 3.35 -31.58 -46.49
C THR A 360 2.90 -30.65 -47.60
N ALA A 361 3.72 -29.66 -47.94
CA ALA A 361 3.50 -28.78 -49.07
C ALA A 361 3.80 -29.52 -50.38
N ALA A 362 2.80 -29.62 -51.25
CA ALA A 362 2.95 -29.94 -52.65
C ALA A 362 2.26 -28.87 -53.50
N ALA A 363 3.04 -28.36 -54.46
CA ALA A 363 2.67 -27.68 -55.68
C ALA A 363 2.01 -26.27 -55.61
N ALA A 364 2.75 -25.33 -56.20
CA ALA A 364 2.35 -24.00 -56.59
C ALA A 364 1.36 -24.01 -57.77
N ALA A 365 0.44 -23.04 -57.81
CA ALA A 365 0.31 -22.04 -58.88
C ALA A 365 -1.05 -21.30 -58.83
N ALA A 366 -0.97 -20.01 -59.18
CA ALA A 366 -2.00 -19.13 -59.74
C ALA A 366 -3.03 -18.45 -58.81
N GLY A 367 -3.16 -17.13 -58.98
CA GLY A 367 -4.43 -16.41 -58.74
C GLY A 367 -4.30 -15.07 -58.03
N LYS A 368 -4.40 -13.97 -58.80
CA LYS A 368 -4.55 -12.58 -58.33
C LYS A 368 -5.87 -12.36 -57.57
N HIS A 369 -5.87 -11.59 -56.48
CA HIS A 369 -6.59 -10.31 -56.27
C HIS A 369 -6.73 -9.97 -54.77
N ARG A 370 -6.76 -8.66 -54.51
CA ARG A 370 -6.82 -7.93 -53.23
C ARG A 370 -8.00 -8.34 -52.32
N ASP A 371 -7.81 -8.30 -51.01
CA ASP A 371 -8.71 -7.56 -50.09
C ASP A 371 -8.09 -7.39 -48.70
N GLU A 372 -8.21 -6.20 -48.12
CA GLU A 372 -7.82 -5.87 -46.75
C GLU A 372 -9.02 -6.15 -45.83
N GLY A 373 -9.02 -7.29 -45.14
CA GLY A 373 -10.10 -7.69 -44.23
C GLY A 373 -9.63 -7.75 -42.78
N TYR A 374 -10.15 -6.84 -41.95
CA TYR A 374 -10.12 -6.90 -40.48
C TYR A 374 -10.94 -8.13 -40.05
N GLY A 375 -10.28 -9.18 -39.56
CA GLY A 375 -10.93 -10.44 -39.16
C GLY A 375 -11.55 -10.35 -37.77
N ASP A 376 -12.89 -10.36 -37.73
CA ASP A 376 -13.72 -10.61 -36.56
C ASP A 376 -13.80 -12.12 -36.33
N ASP A 377 -13.03 -12.66 -35.38
CA ASP A 377 -13.13 -14.07 -34.97
C ASP A 377 -14.10 -14.20 -33.78
N ARG A 378 -15.39 -14.22 -34.11
CA ARG A 378 -16.39 -14.92 -33.30
C ARG A 378 -16.38 -16.40 -33.69
N SER A 379 -15.87 -17.25 -32.81
CA SER A 379 -16.19 -18.68 -32.84
C SER A 379 -16.69 -19.12 -31.47
N THR A 380 -18.01 -19.30 -31.39
CA THR A 380 -18.71 -20.10 -30.39
C THR A 380 -18.43 -21.57 -30.63
N THR A 381 -17.88 -22.26 -29.64
CA THR A 381 -17.96 -23.72 -29.52
C THR A 381 -18.19 -24.07 -28.06
N ASP A 382 -19.41 -24.50 -27.77
CA ASP A 382 -19.76 -25.25 -26.57
C ASP A 382 -19.03 -26.59 -26.60
N GLU A 383 -18.17 -26.86 -25.61
CA GLU A 383 -17.76 -28.23 -25.28
C GLU A 383 -17.78 -28.42 -23.77
N GLU A 384 -18.75 -29.22 -23.31
CA GLU A 384 -18.75 -29.84 -21.99
C GLU A 384 -17.61 -30.87 -21.89
N GLY A 385 -16.84 -30.83 -20.80
CA GLY A 385 -15.76 -31.77 -20.49
C GLY A 385 -15.47 -31.84 -18.99
N PRO A 386 -14.86 -32.94 -18.49
CA PRO A 386 -15.47 -33.81 -17.48
C PRO A 386 -15.06 -33.55 -16.01
N SER A 387 -15.89 -34.05 -15.09
CA SER A 387 -15.61 -34.17 -13.65
C SER A 387 -14.70 -35.37 -13.33
N ALA A 388 -13.56 -35.12 -12.69
CA ALA A 388 -12.77 -36.01 -11.83
C ALA A 388 -11.58 -35.17 -11.34
N GLY A 389 -11.06 -35.24 -10.13
CA GLY A 389 -11.13 -36.18 -9.02
C GLY A 389 -9.99 -35.78 -8.08
N GLU A 390 -10.16 -36.05 -6.80
CA GLU A 390 -9.39 -35.55 -5.66
C GLU A 390 -7.86 -35.72 -5.75
N GLY A 391 -7.15 -34.67 -5.34
CA GLY A 391 -5.69 -34.60 -5.20
C GLY A 391 -5.25 -33.20 -4.83
N ASP A 392 -5.85 -32.62 -3.80
CA ASP A 392 -5.73 -31.21 -3.44
C ASP A 392 -4.73 -31.02 -2.29
N GLU A 393 -3.43 -31.00 -2.60
CA GLU A 393 -2.46 -30.25 -1.78
C GLU A 393 -2.40 -28.82 -2.35
N GLU A 394 -3.51 -28.08 -2.17
CA GLU A 394 -3.69 -26.72 -2.67
C GLU A 394 -2.81 -25.75 -1.86
N LEU A 395 -1.60 -25.44 -2.33
CA LEU A 395 -0.80 -24.32 -1.81
C LEU A 395 -1.51 -23.00 -2.19
N GLY A 396 -2.49 -22.60 -1.36
CA GLY A 396 -3.32 -21.40 -1.54
C GLY A 396 -2.64 -20.11 -1.10
N SER A 397 -3.11 -18.95 -1.58
CA SER A 397 -2.62 -17.64 -1.15
C SER A 397 -2.82 -17.37 0.35
N LYS A 398 -2.06 -16.43 0.94
CA LYS A 398 -2.25 -16.06 2.37
C LYS A 398 -3.63 -15.50 2.63
N LEU A 399 -4.22 -14.78 1.67
CA LEU A 399 -5.61 -14.34 1.74
C LEU A 399 -6.57 -15.52 1.93
N LYS A 400 -6.50 -16.58 1.11
CA LYS A 400 -7.36 -17.76 1.23
C LYS A 400 -7.09 -18.56 2.51
N GLN A 401 -5.84 -18.60 2.98
CA GLN A 401 -5.46 -19.26 4.25
C GLN A 401 -6.04 -18.54 5.48
N LEU A 402 -5.96 -17.21 5.49
CA LEU A 402 -6.42 -16.39 6.62
C LEU A 402 -7.93 -16.14 6.58
N VAL A 403 -8.52 -16.20 5.38
CA VAL A 403 -9.92 -15.89 5.12
C VAL A 403 -10.55 -16.88 4.13
N PRO A 404 -10.76 -18.14 4.54
CA PRO A 404 -11.31 -19.19 3.66
C PRO A 404 -12.76 -18.93 3.21
N GLU A 405 -13.48 -18.03 3.87
CA GLU A 405 -14.87 -17.69 3.61
C GLU A 405 -15.08 -16.68 2.48
N LEU A 406 -14.00 -16.14 1.88
CA LEU A 406 -14.11 -15.26 0.73
C LEU A 406 -14.66 -16.02 -0.47
N LYS A 407 -15.59 -15.37 -1.16
CA LYS A 407 -16.29 -15.86 -2.35
C LYS A 407 -15.84 -15.07 -3.57
N GLU A 408 -16.25 -15.53 -4.75
CA GLU A 408 -15.94 -14.87 -6.02
C GLU A 408 -16.42 -13.40 -6.07
N ASP A 409 -17.56 -13.11 -5.45
CA ASP A 409 -18.14 -11.77 -5.35
C ASP A 409 -17.56 -10.91 -4.21
N SER A 410 -16.73 -11.51 -3.33
CA SER A 410 -16.11 -10.78 -2.23
C SER A 410 -15.14 -9.73 -2.73
N ARG A 411 -15.14 -8.57 -2.07
CA ARG A 411 -14.43 -7.37 -2.51
C ARG A 411 -13.23 -7.12 -1.61
N VAL A 412 -12.03 -7.30 -2.15
CA VAL A 412 -10.77 -7.06 -1.42
C VAL A 412 -10.02 -5.92 -2.07
N VAL A 413 -9.60 -4.95 -1.24
CA VAL A 413 -8.80 -3.81 -1.68
C VAL A 413 -7.34 -4.03 -1.30
N ILE A 414 -6.43 -3.97 -2.26
CA ILE A 414 -4.99 -3.88 -2.02
C ILE A 414 -4.60 -2.40 -2.08
N VAL A 415 -4.02 -1.89 -0.99
CA VAL A 415 -3.40 -0.56 -1.01
C VAL A 415 -2.05 -0.68 -1.71
N VAL A 416 -2.00 -0.23 -2.96
CA VAL A 416 -0.76 -0.17 -3.75
C VAL A 416 0.08 0.99 -3.22
N CYS A 417 0.78 0.76 -2.11
CA CYS A 417 1.45 1.80 -1.34
C CYS A 417 2.55 2.53 -2.13
N GLY A 418 3.02 1.92 -3.23
CA GLY A 418 3.91 2.50 -4.22
C GLY A 418 5.37 2.42 -3.80
N GLY A 419 6.04 3.58 -3.84
CA GLY A 419 7.41 3.73 -3.39
C GLY A 419 8.34 4.24 -4.48
N SER A 420 9.37 4.96 -4.05
CA SER A 420 10.39 5.56 -4.91
C SER A 420 11.73 4.85 -4.86
N ASN A 421 11.94 3.87 -4.00
CA ASN A 421 13.20 3.12 -3.89
C ASN A 421 13.21 1.87 -4.80
N VAL A 422 12.76 2.02 -6.04
CA VAL A 422 12.74 0.96 -7.07
C VAL A 422 13.17 1.52 -8.43
N THR A 423 13.79 0.67 -9.24
CA THR A 423 14.21 0.96 -10.62
C THR A 423 13.98 -0.26 -11.51
N ILE A 424 14.04 -0.07 -12.83
CA ILE A 424 13.94 -1.18 -13.80
C ILE A 424 15.09 -2.17 -13.61
N ASP A 425 16.31 -1.68 -13.30
CA ASP A 425 17.46 -2.54 -13.05
C ASP A 425 17.24 -3.43 -11.81
N MET A 426 16.63 -2.89 -10.75
CA MET A 426 16.26 -3.68 -9.57
C MET A 426 15.21 -4.75 -9.91
N ALA A 427 14.22 -4.42 -10.75
CA ALA A 427 13.24 -5.42 -11.19
C ALA A 427 13.88 -6.52 -12.04
N ALA A 428 14.79 -6.17 -12.95
CA ALA A 428 15.55 -7.14 -13.72
C ALA A 428 16.39 -8.07 -12.82
N GLU A 429 17.02 -7.51 -11.79
CA GLU A 429 17.76 -8.28 -10.80
C GLU A 429 16.85 -9.22 -9.99
N TYR A 430 15.66 -8.77 -9.59
CA TYR A 430 14.67 -9.65 -8.96
C TYR A 430 14.29 -10.84 -9.83
N HIS A 431 14.07 -10.61 -11.13
CA HIS A 431 13.78 -11.69 -12.07
C HIS A 431 14.93 -12.70 -12.13
N ARG A 432 16.18 -12.21 -12.23
CA ARG A 432 17.38 -13.05 -12.25
C ARG A 432 17.51 -13.88 -10.97
N LEU A 433 17.36 -13.26 -9.80
CA LEU A 433 17.46 -13.94 -8.51
C LEU A 433 16.40 -15.03 -8.36
N LEU A 434 15.16 -14.75 -8.79
CA LEU A 434 14.07 -15.72 -8.75
C LEU A 434 14.33 -16.92 -9.69
N ASP A 435 14.84 -16.67 -10.90
CA ASP A 435 15.25 -17.74 -11.83
C ASP A 435 16.39 -18.62 -11.28
N GLU A 436 17.23 -18.06 -10.41
CA GLU A 436 18.32 -18.75 -9.71
C GLU A 436 17.86 -19.47 -8.42
N GLY A 437 16.56 -19.46 -8.13
CA GLY A 437 15.99 -20.17 -6.97
C GLY A 437 16.04 -19.38 -5.67
N TRP A 438 15.98 -18.05 -5.73
CA TRP A 438 15.80 -17.22 -4.54
C TRP A 438 14.40 -17.46 -3.91
N GLU A 439 14.40 -17.92 -2.66
CA GLU A 439 13.19 -18.24 -1.88
C GLU A 439 12.95 -17.28 -0.71
#